data_AF-A0A5A7YCX3-F1
#
_entry.id   AF-A0A5A7YCX3-F1
#
_cell.length_a   1.000
_cell.length_b   1.000
_cell.length_c   1.000
_cell.angle_alpha   90.00
_cell.angle_beta   90.00
_cell.angle_gamma   90.00
#
_symmetry.space_group_name_H-M   'P 1'
#
loop_
_entity.id
_entity.type
_entity.pdbx_description
1 polymer ?
#
loop_
_entity_poly.entity_id
_entity_poly.type
_entity_poly.pdbx_seq_one_letter_code
_entity_poly.pdbx_strand_id
1 'polypeptide(L)'
;MTGPTDDLLPDPRKRAIRLEIAVVLAVTFGLSAYTAFVSLIEAVLLGLSGQKVTLNRKLSPIDLINLALNLASVFQLIAWGLLGLYLLWRSGFGPSRIGLGRFRWRPDLLGGLGLAALIGIPGLGLYVAGRALGIGVAVVPSELGDTWWRIPVLLMVAFANGWAEEVVVVAFFMTRLRQLGLSPTVVLVTSSLLRGAYHLYQGFGAGVGNVVMGLVFGYAWRRTGRLWPLIVAHGLIDAVAYVGYALLAGHLGWLDVTP
;
A
#
# COMPACT_ATOMS: atom_id res chain seq x y z
N MET A 1 -9.90 -33.99 -39.31
CA MET A 1 -9.00 -32.86 -39.65
C MET A 1 -9.24 -31.75 -38.64
N THR A 2 -8.51 -31.76 -37.53
CA THR A 2 -8.49 -30.65 -36.55
C THR A 2 -7.32 -29.75 -36.94
N GLY A 3 -7.62 -28.59 -37.51
CA GLY A 3 -6.61 -27.70 -38.07
C GLY A 3 -5.66 -27.12 -37.01
N PRO A 4 -4.41 -26.77 -37.37
CA PRO A 4 -3.35 -26.38 -36.43
C PRO A 4 -3.44 -24.92 -35.92
N THR A 5 -4.60 -24.26 -36.01
CA THR A 5 -4.68 -22.79 -35.94
C THR A 5 -5.33 -22.22 -34.67
N ASP A 6 -5.98 -23.05 -33.84
CA ASP A 6 -6.68 -22.56 -32.63
C ASP A 6 -5.73 -22.23 -31.46
N ASP A 7 -4.48 -22.70 -31.49
CA ASP A 7 -3.46 -22.42 -30.46
C ASP A 7 -2.70 -21.09 -30.67
N LEU A 8 -2.91 -20.41 -31.80
CA LEU A 8 -2.19 -19.16 -32.14
C LEU A 8 -2.91 -17.88 -31.71
N LEU A 9 -4.22 -17.96 -31.41
CA LEU A 9 -4.99 -16.79 -30.96
C LEU A 9 -4.96 -16.69 -29.43
N PRO A 10 -4.66 -15.50 -28.86
CA PRO A 10 -4.69 -15.33 -27.41
C PRO A 10 -6.09 -15.64 -26.86
N ASP A 11 -6.16 -16.57 -25.88
CA ASP A 11 -7.39 -16.89 -25.14
C ASP A 11 -8.14 -15.57 -24.76
N PRO A 12 -9.35 -15.33 -25.31
CA PRO A 12 -10.12 -14.11 -25.06
C PRO A 12 -10.32 -13.82 -23.57
N ARG A 13 -10.37 -14.87 -22.73
CA ARG A 13 -10.47 -14.75 -21.27
C ARG A 13 -9.18 -14.20 -20.66
N LYS A 14 -8.01 -14.66 -21.11
CA LYS A 14 -6.71 -14.11 -20.65
C LYS A 14 -6.53 -12.67 -21.11
N ARG A 15 -6.98 -12.32 -22.32
CA ARG A 15 -6.95 -10.93 -22.81
C ARG A 15 -7.81 -10.02 -21.94
N ALA A 16 -9.04 -10.42 -21.61
CA ALA A 16 -9.92 -9.67 -20.73
C ALA A 16 -9.30 -9.45 -19.34
N ILE A 17 -8.67 -10.47 -18.74
CA ILE A 17 -7.98 -10.33 -17.44
C ILE A 17 -6.81 -9.34 -17.52
N ARG A 18 -6.00 -9.37 -18.60
CA ARG A 18 -4.90 -8.41 -18.79
C ARG A 18 -5.42 -6.98 -18.88
N LEU A 19 -6.51 -6.75 -19.62
CA LEU A 19 -7.16 -5.44 -19.71
C LEU A 19 -7.71 -5.00 -18.36
N GLU A 20 -8.36 -5.91 -17.63
CA GLU A 20 -8.89 -5.61 -16.30
C GLU A 20 -7.78 -5.21 -15.32
N ILE A 21 -6.66 -5.95 -15.29
CA ILE A 21 -5.47 -5.57 -14.53
C ILE A 21 -4.99 -4.18 -14.94
N ALA A 22 -4.81 -3.94 -16.24
CA ALA A 22 -4.27 -2.67 -16.74
C ALA A 22 -5.16 -1.48 -16.35
N VAL A 23 -6.49 -1.60 -16.51
CA VAL A 23 -7.45 -0.54 -16.14
C VAL A 23 -7.47 -0.32 -14.63
N VAL A 24 -7.54 -1.38 -13.82
CA VAL A 24 -7.55 -1.25 -12.36
C VAL A 24 -6.26 -0.60 -11.87
N LEU A 25 -5.10 -1.04 -12.36
CA LEU A 25 -3.83 -0.42 -11.99
C LEU A 25 -3.76 1.02 -12.47
N ALA A 26 -4.18 1.35 -13.70
CA ALA A 26 -4.18 2.74 -14.19
C ALA A 26 -5.03 3.68 -13.33
N VAL A 27 -6.18 3.21 -12.83
CA VAL A 27 -7.08 3.99 -11.96
C VAL A 27 -6.57 4.08 -10.51
N THR A 28 -5.74 3.12 -10.09
CA THR A 28 -5.25 3.00 -8.70
C THR A 28 -3.73 3.21 -8.62
N PHE A 29 -2.97 2.16 -8.34
CA PHE A 29 -1.56 2.23 -7.96
C PHE A 29 -0.57 2.28 -9.14
N GLY A 30 -1.02 2.03 -10.37
CA GLY A 30 -0.20 2.06 -11.57
C GLY A 30 0.24 3.49 -11.93
N LEU A 31 -0.67 4.46 -11.86
CA LEU A 31 -0.29 5.87 -12.00
C LEU A 31 0.61 6.31 -10.84
N SER A 32 0.31 5.89 -9.61
CA SER A 32 1.14 6.16 -8.43
C SER A 32 2.56 5.61 -8.59
N ALA A 33 2.74 4.42 -9.17
CA ALA A 33 4.05 3.84 -9.46
C ALA A 33 4.85 4.65 -10.47
N TYR A 34 4.19 5.09 -11.55
CA TYR A 34 4.83 5.96 -12.54
C TYR A 34 5.28 7.29 -11.91
N THR A 35 4.39 7.98 -11.21
CA THR A 35 4.73 9.25 -10.56
C THR A 35 5.80 9.07 -9.49
N ALA A 36 5.75 7.97 -8.73
CA ALA A 36 6.74 7.69 -7.70
C ALA A 36 8.15 7.48 -8.25
N PHE A 37 8.26 6.81 -9.40
CA PHE A 37 9.53 6.63 -10.09
C PHE A 37 10.08 7.97 -10.60
N VAL A 38 9.24 8.82 -11.20
CA VAL A 38 9.64 10.15 -11.67
C VAL A 38 10.10 11.04 -10.49
N SER A 39 9.36 11.05 -9.38
CA SER A 39 9.74 11.78 -8.17
C SER A 39 11.05 11.28 -7.56
N LEU A 40 11.33 9.97 -7.62
CA LEU A 40 12.61 9.43 -7.18
C LEU A 40 13.78 9.93 -8.06
N ILE A 41 13.60 9.96 -9.39
CA ILE A 41 14.63 10.50 -10.30
C ILE A 41 14.92 11.96 -9.96
N GLU A 42 13.88 12.78 -9.78
CA GLU A 42 14.03 14.18 -9.36
C GLU A 42 14.79 14.30 -8.04
N ALA A 43 14.40 13.50 -7.04
CA ALA A 43 15.07 13.48 -5.73
C ALA A 43 16.55 13.07 -5.82
N VAL A 44 16.90 12.12 -6.70
CA VAL A 44 18.29 11.72 -6.95
C VAL A 44 19.08 12.84 -7.62
N LEU A 45 18.52 13.51 -8.62
CA LEU A 45 19.18 14.61 -9.34
C LEU A 45 19.39 15.84 -8.45
N LEU A 46 18.45 16.13 -7.54
CA LEU A 46 18.52 17.26 -6.60
C LEU A 46 19.25 16.93 -5.28
N GLY A 47 19.62 15.66 -5.07
CA GLY A 47 20.21 15.16 -3.83
C GLY A 47 19.16 14.67 -2.82
N LEU A 48 19.15 13.35 -2.57
CA LEU A 48 18.14 12.65 -1.77
C LEU A 48 18.02 13.14 -0.33
N SER A 49 19.13 13.47 0.32
CA SER A 49 19.18 13.80 1.75
C SER A 49 18.48 15.12 2.09
N GLY A 50 18.43 16.05 1.12
CA GLY A 50 17.73 17.33 1.24
C GLY A 50 16.25 17.26 0.91
N GLN A 51 15.76 16.12 0.41
CA GLN A 51 14.35 15.97 0.04
C GLN A 51 13.48 15.63 1.25
N LYS A 52 12.28 16.20 1.25
CA LYS A 52 11.25 15.94 2.24
C LYS A 52 9.95 15.52 1.56
N VAL A 53 9.35 14.45 2.06
CA VAL A 53 8.13 13.87 1.53
C VAL A 53 7.09 13.83 2.63
N THR A 54 5.95 14.50 2.41
CA THR A 54 4.85 14.51 3.36
C THR A 54 3.75 13.54 2.93
N LEU A 55 3.36 12.63 3.83
CA LEU A 55 2.31 11.64 3.54
C LEU A 55 0.91 12.24 3.72
N ASN A 56 0.61 12.79 4.90
CA ASN A 56 -0.67 13.43 5.20
C ASN A 56 -0.51 14.96 5.23
N ARG A 57 -0.42 15.56 4.04
CA ARG A 57 -0.22 17.01 3.84
C ARG A 57 -1.45 17.84 4.19
N LYS A 58 -1.25 19.10 4.58
CA LYS A 58 -2.34 20.08 4.71
C LYS A 58 -2.80 20.53 3.32
N LEU A 59 -4.03 20.17 2.94
CA LEU A 59 -4.59 20.40 1.60
C LEU A 59 -5.27 21.77 1.46
N SER A 60 -5.71 22.36 2.57
CA SER A 60 -6.32 23.69 2.59
C SER A 60 -5.93 24.43 3.86
N PRO A 61 -5.72 25.77 3.82
CA PRO A 61 -5.57 26.57 5.01
C PRO A 61 -6.85 26.63 5.87
N ILE A 62 -8.02 26.35 5.28
CA ILE A 62 -9.31 26.38 5.96
C ILE A 62 -9.61 25.00 6.56
N ASP A 63 -9.76 24.92 7.88
CA ASP A 63 -9.80 23.64 8.61
C ASP A 63 -10.91 22.69 8.15
N LEU A 64 -12.14 23.17 7.98
CA LEU A 64 -13.26 22.31 7.58
C LEU A 64 -13.13 21.84 6.13
N ILE A 65 -12.54 22.67 5.24
CA ILE A 65 -12.24 22.28 3.86
C ILE A 65 -11.11 21.23 3.87
N ASN A 66 -10.09 21.42 4.70
CA ASN A 66 -9.00 20.45 4.85
C ASN A 66 -9.51 19.10 5.35
N LEU A 67 -10.42 19.09 6.33
CA LEU A 67 -11.11 17.87 6.78
C LEU A 67 -11.86 17.20 5.62
N ALA A 68 -12.68 17.96 4.89
CA ALA A 68 -13.47 17.42 3.78
C ALA A 68 -12.58 16.80 2.68
N LEU A 69 -11.46 17.44 2.35
CA LEU A 69 -10.51 16.93 1.35
C LEU A 69 -9.79 15.66 1.83
N ASN A 70 -9.41 15.57 3.11
CA ASN A 70 -8.83 14.35 3.67
C ASN A 70 -9.86 13.20 3.70
N LEU A 71 -11.12 13.48 4.05
CA LEU A 71 -12.20 12.49 3.97
C LEU A 71 -12.46 12.03 2.53
N ALA A 72 -12.31 12.92 1.54
CA ALA A 72 -12.38 12.54 0.13
C ALA A 72 -11.25 11.57 -0.26
N SER A 73 -10.02 11.77 0.24
CA SER A 73 -8.92 10.82 0.05
C SER A 73 -9.20 9.46 0.70
N VAL A 74 -9.74 9.44 1.93
CA VAL A 74 -10.19 8.20 2.59
C VAL A 74 -11.24 7.49 1.72
N PHE A 75 -12.26 8.22 1.26
CA PHE A 75 -13.30 7.65 0.41
C PHE A 75 -12.74 7.05 -0.89
N GLN A 76 -11.80 7.74 -1.54
CA GLN A 76 -11.14 7.28 -2.75
C GLN A 76 -10.42 5.94 -2.53
N LEU A 77 -9.65 5.80 -1.43
CA LEU A 77 -8.95 4.56 -1.08
C LEU A 77 -9.92 3.41 -0.80
N ILE A 78 -11.01 3.68 -0.07
CA ILE A 78 -12.07 2.70 0.14
C ILE A 78 -12.68 2.26 -1.20
N ALA A 79 -12.98 3.22 -2.09
CA ALA A 79 -13.54 2.95 -3.41
C ALA A 79 -12.60 2.11 -4.29
N TRP A 80 -11.29 2.32 -4.23
CA TRP A 80 -10.29 1.50 -4.92
C TRP A 80 -10.32 0.04 -4.48
N GLY A 81 -10.35 -0.22 -3.17
CA GLY A 81 -10.48 -1.59 -2.67
C GLY A 81 -11.84 -2.21 -3.02
N LEU A 82 -12.93 -1.43 -2.94
CA LEU A 82 -14.27 -1.89 -3.35
C LEU A 82 -14.34 -2.23 -4.84
N LEU A 83 -13.67 -1.48 -5.72
CA LEU A 83 -13.58 -1.78 -7.14
C LEU A 83 -12.91 -3.13 -7.38
N GLY A 84 -11.74 -3.37 -6.77
CA GLY A 84 -11.04 -4.65 -6.87
C GLY A 84 -11.88 -5.82 -6.33
N LEU A 85 -12.54 -5.62 -5.19
CA LEU A 85 -13.44 -6.59 -4.58
C LEU A 85 -14.65 -6.91 -5.47
N TYR A 86 -15.28 -5.89 -6.04
CA TYR A 86 -16.44 -6.04 -6.91
C TYR A 86 -16.10 -6.83 -8.18
N LEU A 87 -14.98 -6.54 -8.83
CA LEU A 87 -14.54 -7.25 -10.03
C LEU A 87 -14.22 -8.73 -9.75
N LEU A 88 -13.58 -9.01 -8.61
CA LEU A 88 -13.36 -10.37 -8.13
C LEU A 88 -14.67 -11.10 -7.86
N TRP A 89 -15.59 -10.46 -7.13
CA TRP A 89 -16.91 -11.02 -6.82
C TRP A 89 -17.70 -11.35 -8.10
N ARG A 90 -17.73 -10.42 -9.06
CA ARG A 90 -18.36 -10.61 -10.38
C ARG A 90 -17.76 -11.78 -11.16
N SER A 91 -16.50 -12.12 -10.89
CA SER A 91 -15.77 -13.23 -11.51
C SER A 91 -15.82 -14.54 -10.70
N GLY A 92 -16.67 -14.62 -9.67
CA GLY A 92 -16.84 -15.82 -8.83
C GLY A 92 -15.91 -15.92 -7.61
N PHE A 93 -15.06 -14.91 -7.38
CA PHE A 93 -14.20 -14.81 -6.20
C PHE A 93 -14.85 -13.91 -5.16
N GLY A 94 -15.86 -14.43 -4.46
CA GLY A 94 -16.52 -13.68 -3.39
C GLY A 94 -15.59 -13.32 -2.21
N PRO A 95 -16.00 -12.39 -1.33
CA PRO A 95 -15.16 -11.86 -0.26
C PRO A 95 -14.51 -12.94 0.62
N SER A 96 -15.23 -14.00 0.95
CA SER A 96 -14.70 -15.11 1.75
C SER A 96 -13.57 -15.87 1.06
N ARG A 97 -13.58 -16.00 -0.28
CA ARG A 97 -12.54 -16.71 -1.05
C ARG A 97 -11.22 -15.96 -1.10
N ILE A 98 -11.26 -14.65 -0.93
CA ILE A 98 -10.05 -13.82 -0.87
C ILE A 98 -9.62 -13.50 0.56
N GLY A 99 -10.30 -14.05 1.57
CA GLY A 99 -9.93 -13.87 2.97
C GLY A 99 -10.61 -12.71 3.70
N LEU A 100 -11.65 -12.12 3.10
CA LEU A 100 -12.56 -11.14 3.72
C LEU A 100 -13.87 -11.81 4.20
N GLY A 101 -13.78 -13.04 4.70
CA GLY A 101 -14.89 -13.69 5.40
C GLY A 101 -15.13 -13.08 6.78
N ARG A 102 -15.86 -13.79 7.65
CA ARG A 102 -16.08 -13.36 9.04
C ARG A 102 -14.74 -13.12 9.76
N PHE A 103 -14.60 -11.94 10.34
CA PHE A 103 -13.46 -11.57 11.17
C PHE A 103 -13.34 -12.51 12.38
N ARG A 104 -12.12 -12.95 12.67
CA ARG A 104 -11.78 -13.84 13.77
C ARG A 104 -10.68 -13.19 14.59
N TRP A 105 -11.01 -12.81 15.82
CA TRP A 105 -10.12 -12.13 16.76
C TRP A 105 -8.70 -12.70 16.78
N ARG A 106 -8.53 -14.00 17.00
CA ARG A 106 -7.19 -14.60 17.14
C ARG A 106 -6.33 -14.49 15.87
N PRO A 107 -6.69 -15.14 14.75
CA PRO A 107 -5.81 -15.13 13.58
C PRO A 107 -5.76 -13.76 12.89
N ASP A 108 -6.82 -12.94 12.98
CA ASP A 108 -6.87 -11.66 12.27
C ASP A 108 -6.26 -10.53 13.09
N LEU A 109 -6.64 -10.37 14.36
CA LEU A 109 -6.06 -9.30 15.17
C LEU A 109 -4.67 -9.66 15.68
N LEU A 110 -4.48 -10.82 16.32
CA LEU A 110 -3.15 -11.19 16.84
C LEU A 110 -2.16 -11.46 15.70
N GLY A 111 -2.63 -12.08 14.61
CA GLY A 111 -1.82 -12.23 13.40
C GLY A 111 -1.45 -10.88 12.78
N GLY A 112 -2.39 -9.94 12.73
CA GLY A 112 -2.12 -8.58 12.27
C GLY A 112 -1.13 -7.82 13.16
N LEU A 113 -1.26 -7.92 14.48
CA LEU A 113 -0.31 -7.35 15.45
C LEU A 113 1.09 -7.95 15.27
N GLY A 114 1.18 -9.27 15.12
CA GLY A 114 2.47 -9.95 14.90
C GLY A 114 3.13 -9.53 13.58
N LEU A 115 2.36 -9.45 12.50
CA LEU A 115 2.85 -8.95 11.20
C LEU A 115 3.25 -7.47 11.26
N ALA A 116 2.48 -6.63 11.97
CA ALA A 116 2.80 -5.23 12.18
C ALA A 116 4.13 -5.07 12.92
N ALA A 117 4.36 -5.83 13.99
CA ALA A 117 5.61 -5.80 14.74
C ALA A 117 6.78 -6.31 13.88
N LEU A 118 6.58 -7.40 13.13
CA LEU A 118 7.59 -8.01 12.27
C LEU A 118 8.11 -7.06 11.18
N ILE A 119 7.25 -6.21 10.62
CA ILE A 119 7.62 -5.26 9.57
C ILE A 119 7.94 -3.89 10.14
N GLY A 120 7.08 -3.36 11.00
CA GLY A 120 7.15 -2.00 11.53
C GLY A 120 8.36 -1.76 12.43
N ILE A 121 8.72 -2.69 13.32
CA ILE A 121 9.86 -2.49 14.23
C ILE A 121 11.19 -2.43 13.45
N PRO A 122 11.54 -3.40 12.59
CA PRO A 122 12.74 -3.29 11.77
C PRO A 122 12.69 -2.10 10.82
N GLY A 123 11.52 -1.80 10.25
CA GLY A 123 11.33 -0.64 9.36
C GLY A 123 11.66 0.69 10.04
N LEU A 124 11.18 0.89 11.27
CA LEU A 124 11.53 2.06 12.09
C LEU A 124 13.03 2.13 12.37
N GLY A 125 13.66 1.00 12.72
CA GLY A 125 15.10 0.93 12.94
C GLY A 125 15.91 1.31 11.69
N LEU A 126 15.52 0.79 10.52
CA LEU A 126 16.15 1.12 9.24
C LEU A 126 15.95 2.59 8.85
N TYR A 127 14.77 3.15 9.12
CA TYR A 127 14.50 4.57 8.89
C TYR A 127 15.44 5.44 9.73
N VAL A 128 15.52 5.20 11.03
CA VAL A 128 16.39 5.94 11.95
C VAL A 128 17.86 5.82 11.53
N ALA A 129 18.32 4.62 11.19
CA ALA A 129 19.69 4.40 10.72
C ALA A 129 19.98 5.12 9.40
N GLY A 130 19.06 5.06 8.43
CA GLY A 130 19.20 5.74 7.14
C GLY A 130 19.25 7.26 7.27
N ARG A 131 18.48 7.84 8.20
CA ARG A 131 18.55 9.26 8.56
C ARG A 131 19.89 9.62 9.20
N ALA A 132 20.33 8.84 10.19
CA ALA A 132 21.62 9.05 10.86
C ALA A 132 22.83 8.97 9.91
N LEU A 133 22.74 8.15 8.86
CA LEU A 133 23.77 7.99 7.83
C LEU A 133 23.67 9.00 6.68
N GLY A 134 22.66 9.88 6.67
CA GLY A 134 22.48 10.90 5.62
C GLY A 134 22.08 10.35 4.25
N ILE A 135 21.65 9.08 4.17
CA ILE A 135 21.25 8.41 2.93
C ILE A 135 19.73 8.26 2.78
N GLY A 136 18.97 8.63 3.83
CA GLY A 136 17.51 8.51 3.88
C GLY A 136 16.79 9.83 3.61
N VAL A 137 15.71 9.76 2.83
CA VAL A 137 14.75 10.87 2.62
C VAL A 137 14.04 11.19 3.94
N ALA A 138 13.79 12.47 4.21
CA ALA A 138 12.97 12.86 5.35
C ALA A 138 11.50 12.58 5.03
N VAL A 139 10.88 11.64 5.74
CA VAL A 139 9.44 11.39 5.61
C VAL A 139 8.75 12.13 6.74
N VAL A 140 7.81 13.02 6.40
CA VAL A 140 6.90 13.68 7.35
C VAL A 140 5.56 12.94 7.30
N PRO A 141 5.25 12.10 8.30
CA PRO A 141 4.03 11.32 8.31
C PRO A 141 2.75 12.17 8.30
N SER A 142 2.76 13.36 8.93
CA SER A 142 1.62 14.26 8.90
C SER A 142 2.00 15.73 9.13
N GLU A 143 1.40 16.63 8.34
CA GLU A 143 1.41 18.09 8.54
C GLU A 143 0.04 18.61 9.03
N LEU A 144 -0.86 17.71 9.42
CA LEU A 144 -2.14 18.13 9.97
C LEU A 144 -1.89 18.86 11.29
N GLY A 145 -2.35 20.11 11.37
CA GLY A 145 -2.25 20.94 12.56
C GLY A 145 -3.08 20.40 13.73
N ASP A 146 -2.99 21.06 14.88
CA ASP A 146 -3.71 20.60 16.07
C ASP A 146 -5.22 20.87 15.95
N THR A 147 -5.94 19.87 15.43
CA THR A 147 -7.39 19.88 15.26
C THR A 147 -8.00 18.67 15.94
N TRP A 148 -9.24 18.79 16.40
CA TRP A 148 -9.97 17.70 17.06
C TRP A 148 -10.14 16.46 16.17
N TRP A 149 -10.14 16.66 14.84
CA TRP A 149 -10.35 15.59 13.86
C TRP A 149 -9.05 14.97 13.35
N ARG A 150 -7.88 15.55 13.65
CA ARG A 150 -6.57 15.07 13.16
C ARG A 150 -6.37 13.58 13.40
N ILE A 151 -6.45 13.14 14.67
CA ILE A 151 -6.19 11.74 15.03
C ILE A 151 -7.25 10.80 14.41
N PRO A 152 -8.57 11.05 14.53
CA PRO A 152 -9.58 10.25 13.85
C PRO A 152 -9.33 10.08 12.34
N VAL A 153 -8.99 11.16 11.65
CA VAL A 153 -8.72 11.12 10.20
C VAL A 153 -7.45 10.34 9.88
N LEU A 154 -6.36 10.51 10.64
CA LEU A 154 -5.13 9.74 10.42
C LEU A 154 -5.36 8.23 10.61
N LEU A 155 -6.19 7.83 11.59
CA LEU A 155 -6.59 6.43 11.76
C LEU A 155 -7.44 5.92 10.59
N MET A 156 -8.35 6.75 10.07
CA MET A 156 -9.15 6.40 8.89
C MET A 156 -8.28 6.25 7.63
N VAL A 157 -7.32 7.16 7.41
CA VAL A 157 -6.37 7.08 6.29
C VAL A 157 -5.51 5.83 6.41
N ALA A 158 -4.96 5.55 7.59
CA ALA A 158 -4.16 4.36 7.84
C ALA A 158 -4.93 3.06 7.52
N PHE A 159 -6.17 2.96 7.99
CA PHE A 159 -7.03 1.84 7.64
C PHE A 159 -7.33 1.80 6.14
N ALA A 160 -7.64 2.94 5.51
CA ALA A 160 -8.03 3.01 4.11
C ALA A 160 -6.86 2.65 3.17
N ASN A 161 -5.62 3.02 3.51
CA ASN A 161 -4.41 2.57 2.82
C ASN A 161 -4.28 1.05 2.89
N GLY A 162 -4.30 0.49 4.11
CA GLY A 162 -4.23 -0.96 4.30
C GLY A 162 -5.36 -1.70 3.59
N TRP A 163 -6.57 -1.15 3.59
CA TRP A 163 -7.68 -1.69 2.81
C TRP A 163 -7.39 -1.67 1.31
N ALA A 164 -7.05 -0.51 0.74
CA ALA A 164 -6.88 -0.33 -0.69
C ALA A 164 -5.73 -1.20 -1.22
N GLU A 165 -4.58 -1.15 -0.55
CA GLU A 165 -3.38 -1.86 -0.99
C GLU A 165 -3.52 -3.37 -0.84
N GLU A 166 -4.00 -3.87 0.29
CA GLU A 166 -4.12 -5.31 0.49
C GLU A 166 -5.22 -5.91 -0.40
N VAL A 167 -6.32 -5.19 -0.64
CA VAL A 167 -7.37 -5.67 -1.55
C VAL A 167 -6.92 -5.61 -3.01
N VAL A 168 -6.30 -4.53 -3.47
CA VAL A 168 -5.93 -4.38 -4.89
C VAL A 168 -4.65 -5.14 -5.21
N VAL A 169 -3.59 -4.97 -4.44
CA VAL A 169 -2.24 -5.46 -4.78
C VAL A 169 -2.03 -6.90 -4.36
N VAL A 170 -2.59 -7.32 -3.22
CA VAL A 170 -2.51 -8.72 -2.77
C VAL A 170 -3.70 -9.51 -3.29
N ALA A 171 -4.94 -9.17 -2.92
CA ALA A 171 -6.07 -10.03 -3.25
C ALA A 171 -6.42 -10.02 -4.75
N PHE A 172 -6.70 -8.86 -5.34
CA PHE A 172 -7.09 -8.71 -6.74
C PHE A 172 -5.94 -9.08 -7.67
N PHE A 173 -4.81 -8.37 -7.60
CA PHE A 173 -3.74 -8.49 -8.58
C PHE A 173 -3.12 -9.89 -8.57
N MET A 174 -2.80 -10.46 -7.41
CA MET A 174 -2.27 -11.83 -7.36
C MET A 174 -3.30 -12.86 -7.83
N THR A 175 -4.60 -12.68 -7.55
CA THR A 175 -5.63 -13.58 -8.09
C THR A 175 -5.69 -13.52 -9.61
N ARG A 176 -5.67 -12.33 -10.19
CA ARG A 176 -5.68 -12.16 -11.65
C ARG A 176 -4.42 -12.70 -12.31
N LEU A 177 -3.24 -12.48 -11.73
CA LEU A 177 -1.99 -13.06 -12.23
C LEU A 177 -2.00 -14.59 -12.19
N ARG A 178 -2.59 -15.21 -11.15
CA ARG A 178 -2.80 -16.67 -11.11
C ARG A 178 -3.77 -17.16 -12.19
N GLN A 179 -4.84 -16.42 -12.47
CA GLN A 179 -5.77 -16.76 -13.54
C GLN A 179 -5.13 -16.66 -14.94
N LEU A 180 -4.05 -15.88 -15.10
CA LEU A 180 -3.23 -15.88 -16.31
C LEU A 180 -2.28 -17.10 -16.41
N GLY A 181 -2.25 -17.96 -15.39
CA GLY A 181 -1.40 -19.16 -15.35
C GLY A 181 0.02 -18.91 -14.85
N LEU A 182 0.32 -17.74 -14.26
CA LEU A 182 1.65 -17.45 -13.73
C LEU A 182 1.95 -18.31 -12.49
N SER A 183 3.21 -18.70 -12.35
CA SER A 183 3.65 -19.51 -11.21
C SER A 183 3.51 -18.73 -9.90
N PRO A 184 3.26 -19.41 -8.75
CA PRO A 184 3.05 -18.73 -7.49
C PRO A 184 4.21 -17.81 -7.05
N THR A 185 5.45 -18.16 -7.42
CA THR A 185 6.63 -17.34 -7.14
C THR A 185 6.62 -16.07 -7.97
N VAL A 186 6.33 -16.16 -9.27
CA VAL A 186 6.23 -14.98 -10.15
C VAL A 186 5.12 -14.05 -9.65
N VAL A 187 3.96 -14.60 -9.32
CA VAL A 187 2.83 -13.82 -8.78
C VAL A 187 3.22 -13.04 -7.52
N LEU A 188 3.90 -13.70 -6.58
CA LEU A 188 4.34 -13.08 -5.32
C LEU A 188 5.36 -11.97 -5.58
N VAL A 189 6.38 -12.25 -6.38
CA VAL A 189 7.44 -11.29 -6.71
C VAL A 189 6.88 -10.09 -7.46
N THR A 190 6.06 -10.29 -8.50
CA THR A 190 5.46 -9.20 -9.27
C THR A 190 4.57 -8.30 -8.42
N SER A 191 3.74 -8.88 -7.53
CA SER A 191 2.92 -8.11 -6.59
C SER A 191 3.77 -7.30 -5.60
N SER A 192 4.84 -7.90 -5.09
CA SER A 192 5.77 -7.23 -4.16
C SER A 192 6.56 -6.10 -4.84
N LEU A 193 7.01 -6.30 -6.07
CA LEU A 193 7.68 -5.27 -6.87
C LEU A 193 6.74 -4.12 -7.21
N LEU A 194 5.47 -4.40 -7.55
CA LEU A 194 4.46 -3.36 -7.73
C LEU A 194 4.32 -2.53 -6.45
N ARG A 195 4.24 -3.18 -5.28
CA ARG A 195 4.20 -2.51 -3.97
C ARG A 195 5.40 -1.59 -3.73
N GLY A 196 6.60 -2.07 -3.99
CA GLY A 196 7.80 -1.24 -3.91
C GLY A 196 7.77 -0.06 -4.87
N ALA A 197 7.31 -0.27 -6.11
CA ALA A 197 7.32 0.73 -7.17
C ALA A 197 6.49 1.98 -6.83
N TYR A 198 5.26 1.81 -6.31
CA TYR A 198 4.43 2.96 -5.92
C TYR A 198 4.85 3.62 -4.60
N HIS A 199 5.90 3.12 -3.94
CA HIS A 199 6.51 3.72 -2.75
C HIS A 199 7.87 4.38 -3.01
N LEU A 200 8.40 4.33 -4.24
CA LEU A 200 9.71 4.91 -4.57
C LEU A 200 9.81 6.41 -4.33
N TYR A 201 8.70 7.14 -4.31
CA TYR A 201 8.68 8.58 -4.02
C TYR A 201 9.20 8.91 -2.61
N GLN A 202 9.13 7.95 -1.68
CA GLN A 202 9.69 8.08 -0.32
C GLN A 202 11.18 7.73 -0.25
N GLY A 203 11.83 7.42 -1.39
CA GLY A 203 13.22 7.00 -1.49
C GLY A 203 13.41 5.49 -1.62
N PHE A 204 14.65 5.08 -1.91
CA PHE A 204 15.01 3.68 -2.13
C PHE A 204 14.69 2.77 -0.94
N GLY A 205 14.95 3.24 0.30
CA GLY A 205 14.70 2.46 1.51
C GLY A 205 13.23 2.10 1.69
N ALA A 206 12.32 3.06 1.44
CA ALA A 206 10.89 2.83 1.50
C ALA A 206 10.42 1.88 0.39
N GLY A 207 10.94 2.02 -0.83
CA GLY A 207 10.65 1.09 -1.93
C GLY A 207 11.06 -0.35 -1.59
N VAL A 208 12.30 -0.56 -1.12
CA VAL A 208 12.81 -1.88 -0.73
C VAL A 208 12.04 -2.45 0.46
N GLY A 209 11.77 -1.65 1.49
CA GLY A 209 10.97 -2.05 2.65
C GLY A 209 9.57 -2.54 2.22
N ASN A 210 8.97 -1.87 1.24
CA ASN A 210 7.68 -2.23 0.69
C ASN A 210 7.71 -3.49 -0.19
N VAL A 211 8.82 -3.76 -0.90
CA VAL A 211 9.03 -5.07 -1.54
C VAL A 211 9.06 -6.17 -0.47
N VAL A 212 9.82 -5.98 0.62
CA VAL A 212 9.91 -6.96 1.72
C VAL A 212 8.55 -7.20 2.37
N MET A 213 7.82 -6.14 2.68
CA MET A 213 6.45 -6.24 3.21
C MET A 213 5.54 -6.99 2.24
N GLY A 214 5.58 -6.67 0.94
CA GLY A 214 4.83 -7.37 -0.10
C GLY A 214 5.13 -8.87 -0.15
N LEU A 215 6.40 -9.26 -0.03
CA LEU A 215 6.81 -10.67 -0.01
C LEU A 215 6.24 -11.39 1.21
N VAL A 216 6.36 -10.79 2.39
CA VAL A 216 5.86 -11.35 3.66
C VAL A 216 4.34 -11.46 3.63
N PHE A 217 3.64 -10.40 3.23
CA PHE A 217 2.18 -10.34 3.24
C PHE A 217 1.60 -11.24 2.16
N GLY A 218 2.10 -11.17 0.93
CA GLY A 218 1.66 -12.05 -0.16
C GLY A 218 1.89 -13.53 0.16
N TYR A 219 3.01 -13.87 0.83
CA TYR A 219 3.26 -15.23 1.31
C TYR A 219 2.28 -15.63 2.42
N ALA A 220 2.07 -14.77 3.42
CA ALA A 220 1.14 -15.02 4.52
C ALA A 220 -0.30 -15.21 4.00
N TRP A 221 -0.75 -14.41 3.04
CA TRP A 221 -2.05 -14.57 2.41
C TRP A 221 -2.15 -15.86 1.61
N ARG A 222 -1.13 -16.22 0.82
CA ARG A 222 -1.11 -17.51 0.09
C ARG A 222 -1.17 -18.71 1.05
N ARG A 223 -0.50 -18.62 2.20
CA ARG A 223 -0.47 -19.69 3.21
C ARG A 223 -1.77 -19.82 3.98
N THR A 224 -2.40 -18.71 4.34
CA THR A 224 -3.54 -18.69 5.27
C THR A 224 -4.89 -18.50 4.58
N GLY A 225 -4.90 -17.91 3.38
CA GLY A 225 -6.11 -17.47 2.69
C GLY A 225 -6.86 -16.35 3.40
N ARG A 226 -6.23 -15.62 4.34
CA ARG A 226 -6.88 -14.57 5.15
C ARG A 226 -6.29 -13.20 4.82
N LEU A 227 -7.15 -12.22 4.52
CA LEU A 227 -6.73 -10.86 4.16
C LEU A 227 -6.84 -9.89 5.34
N TRP A 228 -7.79 -10.13 6.25
CA TRP A 228 -7.96 -9.31 7.46
C TRP A 228 -6.68 -9.10 8.28
N PRO A 229 -5.82 -10.10 8.54
CA PRO A 229 -4.60 -9.87 9.30
C PRO A 229 -3.65 -8.89 8.60
N LEU A 230 -3.62 -8.90 7.26
CA LEU A 230 -2.77 -8.00 6.47
C LEU A 230 -3.30 -6.56 6.53
N ILE A 231 -4.62 -6.38 6.38
CA ILE A 231 -5.26 -5.05 6.48
C ILE A 231 -5.03 -4.46 7.87
N VAL A 232 -5.20 -5.27 8.92
CA VAL A 232 -4.92 -4.86 10.31
C VAL A 232 -3.46 -4.51 10.47
N ALA A 233 -2.54 -5.36 10.00
CA ALA A 233 -1.11 -5.13 10.13
C ALA A 233 -0.67 -3.84 9.45
N HIS A 234 -1.09 -3.65 8.20
CA HIS A 234 -0.81 -2.46 7.41
C HIS A 234 -1.36 -1.21 8.09
N GLY A 235 -2.65 -1.21 8.43
CA GLY A 235 -3.28 -0.08 9.09
C GLY A 235 -2.64 0.26 10.43
N LEU A 236 -2.14 -0.73 11.18
CA LEU A 236 -1.40 -0.49 12.42
C LEU A 236 -0.03 0.14 12.20
N ILE A 237 0.73 -0.33 11.19
CA ILE A 237 2.02 0.26 10.82
C ILE A 237 1.83 1.73 10.45
N ASP A 238 0.86 2.01 9.59
CA ASP A 238 0.50 3.37 9.17
C ASP A 238 0.00 4.22 10.34
N ALA A 239 -0.88 3.70 11.18
CA ALA A 239 -1.41 4.42 12.33
C ALA A 239 -0.30 4.80 13.32
N VAL A 240 0.64 3.88 13.60
CA VAL A 240 1.81 4.17 14.45
C VAL A 240 2.69 5.24 13.82
N ALA A 241 2.96 5.16 12.52
CA ALA A 241 3.74 6.18 11.83
C ALA A 241 3.05 7.56 11.85
N TYR A 242 1.76 7.62 11.52
CA TYR A 242 1.01 8.87 11.38
C TYR A 242 0.71 9.53 12.73
N VAL A 243 0.08 8.77 13.63
CA VAL A 243 -0.33 9.28 14.95
C VAL A 243 0.87 9.41 15.87
N GLY A 244 1.77 8.43 15.87
CA GLY A 244 3.00 8.48 16.67
C GLY A 244 3.84 9.71 16.33
N TYR A 245 4.03 10.00 15.04
CA TYR A 245 4.68 11.24 14.63
C TYR A 245 3.88 12.48 15.03
N ALA A 246 2.57 12.52 14.78
CA ALA A 246 1.74 13.69 15.12
C ALA A 246 1.77 14.05 16.62
N LEU A 247 1.99 13.07 17.49
CA LEU A 247 2.11 13.24 18.95
C LEU A 247 3.55 13.55 19.39
N LEU A 248 4.56 13.00 18.70
CA LEU A 248 5.97 13.06 19.12
C LEU A 248 6.82 14.05 18.32
N ALA A 249 6.33 14.63 17.22
CA ALA A 249 7.12 15.47 16.31
C ALA A 249 7.92 16.57 17.01
N GLY A 250 7.35 17.24 18.03
CA GLY A 250 8.05 18.25 18.83
C GLY A 250 9.25 17.74 19.63
N HIS A 251 9.37 16.42 19.81
CA HIS A 251 10.48 15.72 20.49
C HIS A 251 11.42 15.01 19.50
N LEU A 252 11.10 15.04 18.19
CA LEU A 252 11.86 14.35 17.14
C LEU A 252 12.77 15.29 16.34
N GLY A 253 13.12 16.46 16.90
CA GLY A 253 14.01 17.45 16.26
C GLY A 253 15.38 16.90 15.89
N TRP A 254 15.84 15.83 16.55
CA TRP A 254 17.09 15.13 16.24
C TRP A 254 17.03 14.26 14.97
N LEU A 255 15.86 14.03 14.38
CA LEU A 255 15.70 13.31 13.10
C LEU A 255 15.67 14.25 11.88
N ASP A 256 15.75 15.57 12.10
CA ASP A 256 15.53 16.60 11.08
C ASP A 256 14.21 16.40 10.31
N VAL A 257 13.18 15.95 11.03
CA VAL A 257 11.82 15.77 10.53
C VAL A 257 10.96 16.83 11.21
N THR A 258 11.18 18.11 10.90
CA THR A 258 10.28 19.19 11.32
C THR A 258 9.27 19.46 10.22
N PRO A 259 7.98 19.74 10.53
CA PRO A 259 6.99 20.19 9.55
C PRO A 259 7.43 21.41 8.75
#